data_AF-A0A6J8CCA0-F1
#
_entry.id   AF-A0A6J8CCA0-F1
#
_cell.length_a   1.000
_cell.length_b   1.000
_cell.length_c   1.000
_cell.angle_alpha   90.00
_cell.angle_beta   90.00
_cell.angle_gamma   90.00
#
_symmetry.space_group_name_H-M   'P 1'
#
loop_
_entity.id
_entity.type
_entity.pdbx_description
1 polymer ?
#
loop_
_entity_poly.entity_id
_entity_poly.type
_entity_poly.pdbx_seq_one_letter_code
_entity_poly.pdbx_strand_id
1 'polypeptide(L)'
;MKRGGTVEITGHRSKDNKIEELCQPSGCCWGSTKIDEKFLNLIQSIVGEEVMQEMKSKHTDSYFDILREIENFKSKLNSSKRKWEYFKYPLILDTLCKTHLGKSFAEAKEESKFKSNISIKGGNKICLSETIISSFFTSVIGKIVSEIQKVLHEIEPKKIQTFIVVGGLSKSPVLKQKLKTNFPGIKVIVPDDAEMAVSKGAVLYGHRRKFIISRIMQYTYGRLMQPLFDEEKHNPKKRQTIDGYDRCQDCFDILVHKGSSVAVREKIRREYKTFSKEQNKIRVAVYTTQKDGVKYVDEKECELFCDVFVYIPTPMTVKKRTICVEFEFGNTEFNVSAFDKKTKESCIVSKHVQKSGSDKQLVECTSFAIRADIQQLLYCFRVTETHRHFLQFIWYKDNDPNQLLVDYRMTVYVFGNSPSPAVATFGLRRNAEISEAEFGKAVKDNVVRNFYVDDGNRLEQIRSVSTPDQWTYIRADLNPADYGTRSSQALYIKNSPWLLGPDILTRKDVDKGSSTQHIVPDYPLENTDTDKEIRSLVSVTKTNVNHITKL
;
A
#
# COMPACT_ATOMS: atom_id res chain seq x y z
N MET A 1 -7.53 -2.83 11.30
CA MET A 1 -6.91 -1.48 11.51
C MET A 1 -5.46 -1.54 11.04
N LYS A 2 -5.07 -0.69 10.07
CA LYS A 2 -3.64 -0.47 9.75
C LYS A 2 -2.96 0.12 10.98
N ARG A 3 -1.93 -0.53 11.52
CA ARG A 3 -1.14 0.01 12.64
C ARG A 3 -0.02 0.91 12.11
N GLY A 4 0.19 2.06 12.74
CA GLY A 4 1.18 3.05 12.30
C GLY A 4 2.60 2.64 12.72
N GLY A 5 3.26 1.79 11.94
CA GLY A 5 4.61 1.28 12.24
C GLY A 5 5.76 2.13 11.72
N THR A 6 5.49 3.07 10.82
CA THR A 6 6.49 3.96 10.24
C THR A 6 6.19 5.41 10.57
N VAL A 7 7.24 6.21 10.60
CA VAL A 7 7.19 7.67 10.68
C VAL A 7 7.88 8.21 9.44
N GLU A 8 7.18 9.06 8.70
CA GLU A 8 7.71 9.74 7.53
C GLU A 8 7.71 11.25 7.79
N ILE A 9 8.82 11.91 7.48
CA ILE A 9 9.06 13.33 7.75
C ILE A 9 9.45 13.98 6.43
N THR A 10 8.71 15.02 6.06
CA THR A 10 8.89 15.76 4.80
C THR A 10 8.80 17.25 5.05
N GLY A 11 9.67 18.01 4.39
CA GLY A 11 9.66 19.46 4.41
C GLY A 11 8.93 20.02 3.20
N HIS A 12 7.99 20.94 3.42
CA HIS A 12 7.21 21.55 2.35
C HIS A 12 7.13 23.06 2.49
N ARG A 13 7.09 23.75 1.35
CA ARG A 13 6.72 25.16 1.23
C ARG A 13 5.36 25.24 0.56
N SER A 14 4.44 25.96 1.19
CA SER A 14 3.14 26.28 0.60
C SER A 14 3.15 27.71 0.08
N LYS A 15 2.76 27.91 -1.18
CA LYS A 15 2.56 29.23 -1.81
C LYS A 15 1.41 29.14 -2.80
N ASP A 16 0.44 30.07 -2.73
CA ASP A 16 -0.69 30.17 -3.67
C ASP A 16 -1.49 28.85 -3.85
N ASN A 17 -1.76 28.14 -2.74
CA ASN A 17 -2.39 26.81 -2.74
C ASN A 17 -1.63 25.74 -3.55
N LYS A 18 -0.31 25.89 -3.64
CA LYS A 18 0.58 24.92 -4.23
C LYS A 18 1.68 24.54 -3.26
N ILE A 19 2.20 23.32 -3.41
CA ILE A 19 3.18 22.72 -2.52
C ILE A 19 4.46 22.41 -3.30
N GLU A 20 5.59 22.84 -2.75
CA GLU A 20 6.95 22.48 -3.17
C GLU A 20 7.61 21.67 -2.05
N GLU A 21 8.27 20.58 -2.41
CA GLU A 21 9.08 19.78 -1.49
C GLU A 21 10.47 20.42 -1.31
N LEU A 22 10.95 20.50 -0.06
CA LEU A 22 12.17 21.23 0.29
C LEU A 22 13.39 20.32 0.52
N CYS A 23 13.17 19.06 0.86
CA CYS A 23 14.20 18.08 1.17
C CYS A 23 13.71 16.70 0.77
N GLN A 24 14.58 15.70 0.83
CA GLN A 24 14.12 14.33 0.66
C GLN A 24 13.26 13.89 1.84
N PRO A 25 12.23 13.04 1.62
CA PRO A 25 11.52 12.39 2.70
C PRO A 25 12.48 11.55 3.54
N SER A 26 12.49 11.77 4.85
CA SER A 26 13.09 10.84 5.78
C SER A 26 12.04 9.90 6.36
N GLY A 27 12.41 8.63 6.58
CA GLY A 27 11.53 7.61 7.13
C GLY A 27 12.24 6.77 8.19
N CYS A 28 11.54 6.44 9.27
CA CYS A 28 12.03 5.49 10.27
C CYS A 28 10.93 4.54 10.76
N CYS A 29 11.33 3.37 11.30
CA CYS A 29 10.42 2.34 11.80
C CYS A 29 10.03 2.53 13.27
N TRP A 30 10.11 3.76 13.79
CA TRP A 30 9.82 4.11 15.19
C TRP A 30 8.38 4.63 15.37
N GLY A 31 7.41 3.93 14.80
CA GLY A 31 5.99 4.26 14.89
C GLY A 31 5.30 3.79 16.19
N SER A 32 3.97 3.93 16.24
CA SER A 32 3.11 3.51 17.36
C SER A 32 3.24 2.02 17.68
N THR A 33 3.53 1.17 16.68
CA THR A 33 3.73 -0.27 16.89
C THR A 33 4.94 -0.58 17.78
N LYS A 34 5.98 0.27 17.77
CA LYS A 34 7.13 0.12 18.67
C LYS A 34 6.77 0.39 20.11
N ILE A 35 5.74 1.20 20.35
CA ILE A 35 5.18 1.40 21.68
C ILE A 35 4.36 0.16 22.08
N ASP A 36 3.53 -0.37 21.17
CA ASP A 36 2.78 -1.62 21.41
C ASP A 36 3.70 -2.78 21.80
N GLU A 37 4.80 -2.96 21.07
CA GLU A 37 5.82 -3.96 21.38
C GLU A 37 6.34 -3.82 22.81
N LYS A 38 6.52 -2.60 23.34
CA LYS A 38 6.97 -2.40 24.73
C LYS A 38 5.93 -2.87 25.74
N PHE A 39 4.63 -2.61 25.50
CA PHE A 39 3.55 -3.10 26.36
C PHE A 39 3.44 -4.63 26.31
N LEU A 40 3.49 -5.21 25.11
CA LEU A 40 3.43 -6.66 24.93
C LEU A 40 4.62 -7.37 25.57
N ASN A 41 5.83 -6.82 25.39
CA ASN A 41 7.04 -7.36 26.01
C ASN A 41 6.99 -7.27 27.53
N LEU A 42 6.35 -6.23 28.09
CA LEU A 42 6.10 -6.16 29.53
C LEU A 42 5.20 -7.30 30.00
N ILE A 43 4.08 -7.56 29.31
CA ILE A 43 3.19 -8.69 29.65
C ILE A 43 3.96 -10.02 29.51
N GLN A 44 4.64 -10.23 28.37
CA GLN A 44 5.42 -11.43 28.11
C GLN A 44 6.51 -11.67 29.16
N SER A 45 7.19 -10.62 29.63
CA SER A 45 8.22 -10.76 30.65
C SER A 45 7.68 -11.14 32.05
N ILE A 46 6.37 -11.05 32.26
CA ILE A 46 5.69 -11.49 33.48
C ILE A 46 5.18 -12.93 33.32
N VAL A 47 4.57 -13.24 32.18
CA VAL A 47 3.86 -14.51 31.97
C VAL A 47 4.65 -15.58 31.23
N GLY A 48 5.82 -15.22 30.67
CA GLY A 48 6.61 -16.09 29.82
C GLY A 48 6.19 -16.07 28.35
N GLU A 49 7.05 -16.63 27.50
CA GLU A 49 6.83 -16.69 26.05
C GLU A 49 5.74 -17.70 25.68
N GLU A 50 5.68 -18.85 26.34
CA GLU A 50 4.71 -19.92 26.06
C GLU A 50 3.26 -19.43 26.19
N VAL A 51 2.92 -18.76 27.29
CA VAL A 51 1.59 -18.16 27.51
C VAL A 51 1.24 -17.15 26.40
N MET A 52 2.21 -16.33 25.98
CA MET A 52 1.98 -15.34 24.91
C MET A 52 1.85 -15.98 23.52
N GLN A 53 2.56 -17.07 23.25
CA GLN A 53 2.43 -17.82 22.01
C GLN A 53 1.09 -18.54 21.94
N GLU A 54 0.62 -19.14 23.04
CA GLU A 54 -0.72 -19.75 23.10
C GLU A 54 -1.83 -18.71 22.96
N MET A 55 -1.70 -17.54 23.59
CA MET A 55 -2.62 -16.41 23.37
C MET A 55 -2.71 -16.02 21.90
N LYS A 56 -1.58 -15.94 21.19
CA LYS A 56 -1.56 -15.56 19.76
C LYS A 56 -2.17 -16.62 18.86
N SER A 57 -1.90 -17.90 19.14
CA SER A 57 -2.22 -19.03 18.25
C SER A 57 -3.60 -19.64 18.50
N LYS A 58 -4.03 -19.73 19.76
CA LYS A 58 -5.29 -20.39 20.17
C LYS A 58 -6.36 -19.44 20.69
N HIS A 59 -5.98 -18.26 21.16
CA HIS A 59 -6.90 -17.25 21.72
C HIS A 59 -6.72 -15.88 21.05
N THR A 60 -6.64 -15.89 19.72
CA THR A 60 -6.26 -14.75 18.90
C THR A 60 -7.19 -13.54 19.09
N ASP A 61 -8.48 -13.77 19.29
CA ASP A 61 -9.48 -12.76 19.64
C ASP A 61 -9.12 -12.01 20.93
N SER A 62 -8.78 -12.76 21.99
CA SER A 62 -8.39 -12.21 23.28
C SER A 62 -7.03 -11.50 23.21
N TYR A 63 -6.12 -11.98 22.37
CA TYR A 63 -4.87 -11.25 22.06
C TYR A 63 -5.15 -9.92 21.34
N PHE A 64 -6.12 -9.87 20.42
CA PHE A 64 -6.56 -8.62 19.79
C PHE A 64 -7.21 -7.66 20.79
N ASP A 65 -7.91 -8.16 21.80
CA ASP A 65 -8.47 -7.32 22.87
C ASP A 65 -7.37 -6.63 23.69
N ILE A 66 -6.27 -7.32 24.01
CA ILE A 66 -5.11 -6.69 24.66
C ILE A 66 -4.58 -5.52 23.81
N LEU A 67 -4.44 -5.73 22.50
CA LEU A 67 -3.91 -4.71 21.58
C LEU A 67 -4.85 -3.50 21.50
N ARG A 68 -6.17 -3.74 21.51
CA ARG A 68 -7.19 -2.70 21.53
C ARG A 68 -7.16 -1.91 22.84
N GLU A 69 -7.02 -2.60 23.96
CA GLU A 69 -6.91 -1.97 25.29
C GLU A 69 -5.63 -1.13 25.40
N ILE A 70 -4.50 -1.59 24.85
CA ILE A 70 -3.26 -0.80 24.75
C ILE A 70 -3.46 0.46 23.89
N GLU A 71 -4.09 0.34 22.71
CA GLU A 71 -4.36 1.51 21.86
C GLU A 71 -5.26 2.54 22.56
N ASN A 72 -6.34 2.06 23.19
CA ASN A 72 -7.24 2.88 23.99
C ASN A 72 -6.50 3.59 25.12
N PHE A 73 -5.59 2.89 25.80
CA PHE A 73 -4.76 3.45 26.86
C PHE A 73 -3.83 4.54 26.33
N LYS A 74 -3.03 4.25 25.30
CA LYS A 74 -2.09 5.22 24.68
C LYS A 74 -2.80 6.50 24.23
N SER A 75 -4.01 6.39 23.68
CA SER A 75 -4.80 7.53 23.20
C SER A 75 -5.32 8.44 24.33
N LYS A 76 -5.47 7.91 25.55
CA LYS A 76 -6.04 8.61 26.71
C LYS A 76 -5.00 9.15 27.68
N LEU A 77 -3.73 8.79 27.51
CA LEU A 77 -2.62 9.30 28.32
C LEU A 77 -2.64 10.83 28.35
N ASN A 78 -2.94 11.43 29.51
CA ASN A 78 -2.94 12.87 29.77
C ASN A 78 -4.10 13.73 29.21
N SER A 79 -5.33 13.22 29.28
CA SER A 79 -6.55 14.07 29.32
C SER A 79 -6.89 14.47 30.76
N SER A 80 -6.24 15.52 31.30
CA SER A 80 -6.62 16.26 32.52
C SER A 80 -7.16 15.46 33.73
N LYS A 81 -6.34 15.31 34.79
CA LYS A 81 -6.76 14.98 36.18
C LYS A 81 -7.68 13.74 36.34
N ARG A 82 -7.25 12.54 35.94
CA ARG A 82 -7.84 11.29 36.48
C ARG A 82 -6.81 10.41 37.16
N LYS A 83 -7.28 9.81 38.26
CA LYS A 83 -6.47 9.38 39.40
C LYS A 83 -5.61 8.14 39.13
N TRP A 84 -5.91 7.32 38.11
CA TRP A 84 -5.12 6.14 37.71
C TRP A 84 -5.46 5.78 36.25
N GLU A 85 -4.48 5.78 35.35
CA GLU A 85 -4.66 5.27 33.98
C GLU A 85 -4.38 3.76 34.00
N TYR A 86 -5.30 2.97 33.42
CA TYR A 86 -5.19 1.52 33.36
C TYR A 86 -5.68 0.98 32.00
N PHE A 87 -5.23 -0.22 31.65
CA PHE A 87 -5.80 -1.01 30.56
C PHE A 87 -6.18 -2.39 31.08
N LYS A 88 -7.17 -3.02 30.45
CA LYS A 88 -7.62 -4.34 30.86
C LYS A 88 -6.86 -5.44 30.13
N TYR A 89 -6.70 -6.58 30.79
CA TYR A 89 -6.34 -7.84 30.13
C TYR A 89 -7.51 -8.82 30.18
N PRO A 90 -7.64 -9.72 29.19
CA PRO A 90 -8.71 -10.69 29.11
C PRO A 90 -8.54 -11.77 30.19
N LEU A 91 -9.64 -12.23 30.79
CA LEU A 91 -9.61 -13.20 31.90
C LEU A 91 -8.95 -14.53 31.53
N ILE A 92 -8.96 -14.90 30.24
CA ILE A 92 -8.25 -16.08 29.73
C ILE A 92 -6.74 -16.02 30.02
N LEU A 93 -6.15 -14.82 30.14
CA LEU A 93 -4.74 -14.67 30.50
C LEU A 93 -4.48 -15.24 31.91
N ASP A 94 -5.39 -15.02 32.87
CA ASP A 94 -5.28 -15.63 34.20
C ASP A 94 -5.43 -17.15 34.16
N THR A 95 -6.32 -17.67 33.30
CA THR A 95 -6.45 -19.11 33.09
C THR A 95 -5.16 -19.71 32.56
N LEU A 96 -4.57 -19.09 31.53
CA LEU A 96 -3.31 -19.57 30.94
C LEU A 96 -2.13 -19.44 31.92
N CYS A 97 -2.05 -18.35 32.69
CA CYS A 97 -1.06 -18.23 33.76
C CYS A 97 -1.23 -19.37 34.79
N LYS A 98 -2.46 -19.72 35.18
CA LYS A 98 -2.68 -20.83 36.12
C LYS A 98 -2.27 -22.17 35.53
N THR A 99 -2.58 -22.41 34.26
CA THR A 99 -2.22 -23.65 33.55
C THR A 99 -0.71 -23.81 33.39
N HIS A 100 0.00 -22.76 32.96
CA HIS A 100 1.42 -22.84 32.63
C HIS A 100 2.36 -22.51 33.78
N LEU A 101 1.94 -21.64 34.68
CA LEU A 101 2.78 -21.10 35.75
C LEU A 101 2.31 -21.53 37.15
N GLY A 102 1.16 -22.20 37.27
CA GLY A 102 0.55 -22.57 38.54
C GLY A 102 0.00 -21.39 39.35
N LYS A 103 -0.09 -20.19 38.77
CA LYS A 103 -0.44 -18.93 39.45
C LYS A 103 -1.16 -17.96 38.55
N SER A 104 -1.90 -17.02 39.11
CA SER A 104 -2.54 -15.91 38.39
C SER A 104 -1.53 -14.91 37.84
N PHE A 105 -1.97 -14.05 36.91
CA PHE A 105 -1.19 -12.92 36.40
C PHE A 105 -0.75 -11.99 37.55
N ALA A 106 -1.62 -11.74 38.51
CA ALA A 106 -1.31 -10.89 39.66
C ALA A 106 -0.19 -11.46 40.53
N GLU A 107 -0.20 -12.78 40.77
CA GLU A 107 0.85 -13.48 41.52
C GLU A 107 2.17 -13.53 40.72
N ALA A 108 2.11 -13.86 39.42
CA ALA A 108 3.29 -13.83 38.55
C ALA A 108 3.93 -12.43 38.51
N LYS A 109 3.10 -11.37 38.52
CA LYS A 109 3.55 -9.99 38.58
C LYS A 109 4.27 -9.67 39.88
N GLU A 110 3.85 -10.20 41.03
CA GLU A 110 4.50 -10.00 42.34
C GLU A 110 5.92 -10.61 42.40
N GLU A 111 6.19 -11.64 41.62
CA GLU A 111 7.54 -12.24 41.50
C GLU A 111 8.40 -11.58 40.42
N SER A 112 7.80 -10.74 39.58
CA SER A 112 8.51 -10.06 38.50
C SER A 112 9.28 -8.83 38.98
N LYS A 113 10.27 -8.41 38.19
CA LYS A 113 10.97 -7.12 38.38
C LYS A 113 10.06 -5.88 38.33
N PHE A 114 8.81 -6.04 37.89
CA PHE A 114 7.83 -4.96 37.78
C PHE A 114 6.91 -4.85 39.00
N LYS A 115 7.18 -5.59 40.08
CA LYS A 115 6.41 -5.60 41.32
C LYS A 115 6.01 -4.21 41.81
N SER A 116 6.96 -3.28 41.91
CA SER A 116 6.73 -1.93 42.42
C SER A 116 6.14 -0.96 41.39
N ASN A 117 6.18 -1.32 40.10
CA ASN A 117 5.80 -0.44 39.00
C ASN A 117 4.43 -0.74 38.40
N ILE A 118 3.85 -1.91 38.70
CA ILE A 118 2.56 -2.37 38.22
C ILE A 118 1.66 -2.69 39.40
N SER A 119 0.42 -2.20 39.38
CA SER A 119 -0.63 -2.63 40.32
C SER A 119 -1.83 -3.20 39.56
N ILE A 120 -2.40 -4.30 40.05
CA ILE A 120 -3.62 -4.88 39.50
C ILE A 120 -4.82 -4.41 40.33
N LYS A 121 -5.82 -3.83 39.67
CA LYS A 121 -7.05 -3.36 40.33
C LYS A 121 -8.29 -4.04 39.74
N GLY A 122 -9.26 -4.34 40.60
CA GLY A 122 -10.54 -4.92 40.17
C GLY A 122 -10.40 -6.20 39.35
N GLY A 123 -9.42 -7.05 39.69
CA GLY A 123 -9.19 -8.35 39.07
C GLY A 123 -8.36 -8.32 37.79
N ASN A 124 -8.59 -7.39 36.87
CA ASN A 124 -7.96 -7.44 35.55
C ASN A 124 -7.48 -6.10 34.96
N LYS A 125 -7.34 -5.05 35.78
CA LYS A 125 -6.88 -3.74 35.33
C LYS A 125 -5.41 -3.55 35.68
N ILE A 126 -4.56 -3.50 34.66
CA ILE A 126 -3.14 -3.17 34.80
C ILE A 126 -3.01 -1.66 34.91
N CYS A 127 -2.59 -1.17 36.08
CA CYS A 127 -2.18 0.22 36.26
C CYS A 127 -0.66 0.30 36.24
N LEU A 128 -0.11 1.14 35.38
CA LEU A 128 1.34 1.34 35.25
C LEU A 128 1.78 2.61 35.96
N SER A 129 2.95 2.56 36.61
CA SER A 129 3.62 3.77 37.11
C SER A 129 4.02 4.71 35.95
N GLU A 130 4.06 6.02 36.24
CA GLU A 130 4.48 7.05 35.29
C GLU A 130 5.89 6.79 34.73
N THR A 131 6.78 6.21 35.53
CA THR A 131 8.13 5.83 35.12
C THR A 131 8.13 4.82 33.97
N ILE A 132 7.31 3.76 34.05
CA ILE A 132 7.19 2.76 32.97
C ILE A 132 6.58 3.39 31.73
N ILE A 133 5.45 4.11 31.89
CA ILE A 133 4.77 4.77 30.77
C ILE A 133 5.76 5.68 30.04
N SER A 134 6.46 6.54 30.79
CA SER A 134 7.45 7.46 30.23
C SER A 134 8.59 6.73 29.50
N SER A 135 9.05 5.59 30.03
CA SER A 135 10.13 4.81 29.39
C SER A 135 9.74 4.24 28.02
N PHE A 136 8.48 3.81 27.86
CA PHE A 136 7.97 3.23 26.61
C PHE A 136 7.95 4.27 25.50
N PHE A 137 7.55 5.49 25.83
CA PHE A 137 7.44 6.58 24.86
C PHE A 137 8.78 7.27 24.62
N THR A 138 9.61 7.47 25.64
CA THR A 138 10.84 8.28 25.54
C THR A 138 11.83 7.70 24.51
N SER A 139 12.03 6.38 24.49
CA SER A 139 12.94 5.75 23.54
C SER A 139 12.48 5.91 22.08
N VAL A 140 11.18 5.70 21.83
CA VAL A 140 10.58 5.82 20.50
C VAL A 140 10.55 7.27 20.03
N ILE A 141 10.03 8.18 20.86
CA ILE A 141 9.94 9.60 20.54
C ILE A 141 11.33 10.23 20.38
N GLY A 142 12.31 9.82 21.18
CA GLY A 142 13.69 10.30 21.03
C GLY A 142 14.26 10.02 19.64
N LYS A 143 13.95 8.85 19.06
CA LYS A 143 14.33 8.52 17.68
C LYS A 143 13.57 9.37 16.65
N ILE A 144 12.28 9.62 16.86
CA ILE A 144 11.50 10.54 16.00
C ILE A 144 12.10 11.95 16.03
N VAL A 145 12.42 12.48 17.21
CA VAL A 145 13.03 13.80 17.38
C VAL A 145 14.39 13.88 16.68
N SER A 146 15.23 12.86 16.81
CA SER A 146 16.52 12.79 16.11
C SER A 146 16.34 12.80 14.59
N GLU A 147 15.31 12.13 14.07
CA GLU A 147 15.02 12.11 12.64
C GLU A 147 14.50 13.48 12.15
N ILE A 148 13.66 14.16 12.94
CA ILE A 148 13.23 15.54 12.65
C ILE A 148 14.45 16.47 12.60
N GLN A 149 15.40 16.33 13.53
CA GLN A 149 16.62 17.15 13.57
C GLN A 149 17.47 16.99 12.31
N LYS A 150 17.57 15.78 11.74
CA LYS A 150 18.28 15.56 10.47
C LYS A 150 17.61 16.31 9.32
N VAL A 151 16.29 16.18 9.19
CA VAL A 151 15.52 16.88 8.16
C VAL A 151 15.64 18.41 8.32
N LEU A 152 15.60 18.91 9.56
CA LEU A 152 15.84 20.32 9.86
C LEU A 152 17.28 20.78 9.67
N HIS A 153 18.24 19.87 9.47
CA HIS A 153 19.62 20.24 9.12
C HIS A 153 19.79 20.37 7.60
N GLU A 154 19.05 19.56 6.83
CA GLU A 154 18.98 19.66 5.36
C GLU A 154 18.20 20.90 4.91
N ILE A 155 17.18 21.28 5.66
CA ILE A 155 16.40 22.51 5.45
C ILE A 155 16.99 23.60 6.34
N GLU A 156 17.11 24.82 5.86
CA GLU A 156 17.53 25.92 6.74
C GLU A 156 16.53 26.12 7.91
N PRO A 157 16.92 25.92 9.20
CA PRO A 157 15.98 25.82 10.33
C PRO A 157 15.04 27.02 10.48
N LYS A 158 15.51 28.22 10.13
CA LYS A 158 14.74 29.47 10.19
C LYS A 158 13.59 29.56 9.18
N LYS A 159 13.49 28.61 8.24
CA LYS A 159 12.43 28.56 7.22
C LYS A 159 11.21 27.75 7.65
N ILE A 160 11.28 26.95 8.73
CA ILE A 160 10.17 26.11 9.18
C ILE A 160 9.40 26.81 10.31
N GLN A 161 8.12 27.05 10.07
CA GLN A 161 7.24 27.73 11.04
C GLN A 161 6.28 26.78 11.75
N THR A 162 5.94 25.65 11.12
CA THR A 162 4.86 24.77 11.57
C THR A 162 5.20 23.31 11.30
N PHE A 163 4.94 22.45 12.29
CA PHE A 163 4.84 21.01 12.14
C PHE A 163 3.37 20.62 12.01
N ILE A 164 3.05 19.89 10.94
CA ILE A 164 1.75 19.23 10.76
C ILE A 164 1.97 17.75 11.07
N VAL A 165 1.41 17.26 12.18
CA VAL A 165 1.64 15.90 12.66
C VAL A 165 0.37 15.08 12.41
N VAL A 166 0.50 14.05 11.57
CA VAL A 166 -0.61 13.18 11.13
C VAL A 166 -0.38 11.72 11.53
N GLY A 167 -1.40 10.88 11.36
CA GLY A 167 -1.38 9.46 11.75
C GLY A 167 -1.78 9.21 13.21
N GLY A 168 -1.99 7.94 13.58
CA GLY A 168 -2.54 7.58 14.90
C GLY A 168 -1.70 8.07 16.09
N LEU A 169 -0.37 7.99 15.98
CA LEU A 169 0.53 8.43 17.07
C LEU A 169 0.46 9.94 17.34
N SER A 170 0.04 10.75 16.35
CA SER A 170 -0.08 12.21 16.50
C SER A 170 -1.07 12.62 17.60
N LYS A 171 -2.04 11.76 17.93
CA LYS A 171 -3.02 12.01 19.00
C LYS A 171 -2.38 11.92 20.39
N SER A 172 -1.25 11.23 20.53
CA SER A 172 -0.55 11.07 21.82
C SER A 172 -0.14 12.43 22.42
N PRO A 173 -0.65 12.77 23.62
CA PRO A 173 -0.23 14.00 24.31
C PRO A 173 1.25 14.03 24.63
N VAL A 174 1.86 12.86 24.90
CA VAL A 174 3.30 12.71 25.16
C VAL A 174 4.13 13.14 23.96
N LEU A 175 3.75 12.71 22.74
CA LEU A 175 4.42 13.14 21.51
C LEU A 175 4.26 14.66 21.31
N LYS A 176 3.05 15.20 21.44
CA LYS A 176 2.79 16.64 21.28
C LYS A 176 3.63 17.48 22.23
N GLN A 177 3.72 17.09 23.51
CA GLN A 177 4.52 17.79 24.50
C GLN A 177 6.02 17.72 24.16
N LYS A 178 6.54 16.53 23.83
CA LYS A 178 7.96 16.37 23.48
C LYS A 178 8.35 17.16 22.23
N LEU A 179 7.50 17.24 21.21
CA LEU A 179 7.77 18.08 20.04
C LEU A 179 7.83 19.56 20.42
N LYS A 180 6.89 20.06 21.23
CA LYS A 180 6.90 21.46 21.70
C LYS A 180 8.14 21.79 22.54
N THR A 181 8.59 20.87 23.39
CA THR A 181 9.77 21.07 24.25
C THR A 181 11.08 21.03 23.46
N ASN A 182 11.21 20.12 22.48
CA ASN A 182 12.46 19.98 21.71
C ASN A 182 12.61 21.04 20.61
N PHE A 183 11.51 21.63 20.15
CA PHE A 183 11.49 22.59 19.05
C PHE A 183 10.73 23.87 19.44
N PRO A 184 11.23 24.65 20.42
CA PRO A 184 10.60 25.90 20.83
C PRO A 184 10.56 26.88 19.64
N GLY A 185 9.41 27.51 19.41
CA GLY A 185 9.20 28.45 18.29
C GLY A 185 8.55 27.84 17.04
N ILE A 186 8.46 26.51 16.93
CA ILE A 186 7.71 25.85 15.85
C ILE A 186 6.29 25.53 16.33
N LYS A 187 5.28 25.96 15.57
CA LYS A 187 3.87 25.65 15.88
C LYS A 187 3.58 24.18 15.58
N VAL A 188 3.10 23.41 16.56
CA VAL A 188 2.67 22.01 16.35
C VAL A 188 1.16 21.96 16.13
N ILE A 189 0.73 21.53 14.94
CA ILE A 189 -0.67 21.34 14.55
C ILE A 189 -0.93 19.85 14.36
N VAL A 190 -2.00 19.35 14.98
CA VAL A 190 -2.50 17.98 14.82
C VAL A 190 -3.95 18.11 14.36
N PRO A 191 -4.29 17.72 13.12
CA PRO A 191 -5.67 17.76 12.63
C PRO A 191 -6.59 16.87 13.49
N ASP A 192 -7.88 17.24 13.60
CA ASP A 192 -8.87 16.48 14.39
C ASP A 192 -9.00 15.03 13.88
N ASP A 193 -8.87 14.85 12.57
CA ASP A 193 -8.93 13.60 11.82
C ASP A 193 -7.54 13.18 11.30
N ALA A 194 -6.49 13.40 12.08
CA ALA A 194 -5.10 13.09 11.72
C ALA A 194 -4.87 11.68 11.15
N GLU A 195 -5.66 10.69 11.56
CA GLU A 195 -5.59 9.31 11.03
C GLU A 195 -6.08 9.19 9.58
N MET A 196 -7.00 10.05 9.15
CA MET A 196 -7.60 10.07 7.81
C MET A 196 -6.97 11.12 6.89
N ALA A 197 -6.11 11.99 7.42
CA ALA A 197 -5.49 13.09 6.68
C ALA A 197 -4.81 12.63 5.37
N VAL A 198 -4.09 11.50 5.40
CA VAL A 198 -3.43 10.94 4.21
C VAL A 198 -4.46 10.50 3.16
N SER A 199 -5.49 9.76 3.56
CA SER A 199 -6.54 9.29 2.65
C SER A 199 -7.34 10.44 2.05
N LYS A 200 -7.70 11.45 2.86
CA LYS A 200 -8.37 12.66 2.39
C LYS A 200 -7.49 13.44 1.42
N GLY A 201 -6.20 13.60 1.74
CA GLY A 201 -5.22 14.23 0.86
C GLY A 201 -5.09 13.50 -0.48
N ALA A 202 -5.08 12.16 -0.48
CA ALA A 202 -5.03 11.36 -1.71
C ALA A 202 -6.27 11.56 -2.60
N VAL A 203 -7.47 11.58 -2.01
CA VAL A 203 -8.73 11.87 -2.72
C VAL A 203 -8.69 13.28 -3.32
N LEU A 204 -8.32 14.28 -2.52
CA LEU A 204 -8.18 15.66 -2.98
C LEU A 204 -7.17 15.80 -4.11
N TYR A 205 -6.02 15.13 -4.02
CA TYR A 205 -5.00 15.10 -5.07
C TYR A 205 -5.55 14.44 -6.36
N GLY A 206 -6.31 13.36 -6.23
CA GLY A 206 -6.98 12.71 -7.35
C GLY A 206 -7.91 13.65 -8.13
N HIS A 207 -8.68 14.48 -7.41
CA HIS A 207 -9.56 15.51 -8.01
C HIS A 207 -8.81 16.76 -8.49
N ARG A 208 -7.67 17.11 -7.87
CA ARG A 208 -6.91 18.33 -8.15
C ARG A 208 -5.41 18.04 -8.28
N ARG A 209 -5.01 17.41 -9.40
CA ARG A 209 -3.61 17.01 -9.68
C ARG A 209 -2.58 18.15 -9.79
N LYS A 210 -3.01 19.42 -9.79
CA LYS A 210 -2.14 20.61 -9.97
C LYS A 210 -1.58 21.20 -8.66
N PHE A 211 -1.75 20.52 -7.53
CA PHE A 211 -1.39 21.04 -6.21
C PHE A 211 0.11 20.92 -5.88
N ILE A 212 0.81 19.92 -6.42
CA ILE A 212 2.25 19.73 -6.24
C ILE A 212 2.98 20.34 -7.45
N ILE A 213 3.96 21.20 -7.22
CA ILE A 213 4.72 21.87 -8.31
C ILE A 213 5.99 21.10 -8.64
N SER A 214 6.73 20.68 -7.61
CA SER A 214 8.01 19.99 -7.75
C SER A 214 8.24 19.00 -6.62
N ARG A 215 9.14 18.05 -6.88
CA ARG A 215 9.59 17.02 -5.92
C ARG A 215 11.10 16.98 -5.86
N ILE A 216 11.64 16.55 -4.72
CA ILE A 216 13.07 16.32 -4.56
C ILE A 216 13.37 14.85 -4.88
N MET A 217 14.24 14.61 -5.85
CA MET A 217 14.56 13.24 -6.28
C MET A 217 15.35 12.48 -5.21
N GLN A 218 14.84 11.30 -4.81
CA GLN A 218 15.46 10.48 -3.75
C GLN A 218 16.69 9.68 -4.22
N TYR A 219 16.82 9.47 -5.53
CA TYR A 219 17.91 8.70 -6.15
C TYR A 219 18.45 9.48 -7.35
N THR A 220 19.69 9.18 -7.72
CA THR A 220 20.21 9.56 -9.04
C THR A 220 19.67 8.54 -10.03
N TYR A 221 18.97 9.03 -11.05
CA TYR A 221 18.43 8.23 -12.14
C TYR A 221 19.36 8.34 -13.34
N GLY A 222 19.79 7.21 -13.88
CA GLY A 222 20.59 7.15 -15.10
C GLY A 222 20.10 6.05 -16.02
N ARG A 223 20.53 6.09 -17.27
CA ARG A 223 20.23 5.05 -18.25
C ARG A 223 21.50 4.28 -18.61
N LEU A 224 21.32 3.02 -19.00
CA LEU A 224 22.35 2.28 -19.69
C LEU A 224 22.66 2.95 -21.03
N MET A 225 23.93 3.24 -21.27
CA MET A 225 24.46 3.73 -22.54
C MET A 225 25.67 2.89 -22.97
N GLN A 226 25.85 2.74 -24.29
CA GLN A 226 27.05 2.15 -24.88
C GLN A 226 27.69 3.12 -25.90
N PRO A 227 28.38 4.18 -25.43
CA PRO A 227 29.03 5.16 -26.30
C PRO A 227 30.23 4.54 -27.04
N LEU A 228 30.78 5.26 -28.02
CA LEU A 228 32.09 4.89 -28.58
C LEU A 228 33.14 4.86 -27.46
N PHE A 229 34.07 3.91 -27.56
CA PHE A 229 35.13 3.76 -26.57
C PHE A 229 36.06 4.98 -26.62
N ASP A 230 36.49 5.44 -25.46
CA ASP A 230 37.30 6.64 -25.25
C ASP A 230 38.37 6.21 -24.25
N GLU A 231 39.62 6.15 -24.69
CA GLU A 231 40.72 5.57 -23.91
C GLU A 231 41.07 6.37 -22.67
N GLU A 232 40.75 7.68 -22.64
CA GLU A 232 41.03 8.55 -21.50
C GLU A 232 39.96 8.44 -20.41
N LYS A 233 38.73 8.04 -20.77
CA LYS A 233 37.57 8.07 -19.87
C LYS A 233 37.08 6.69 -19.45
N HIS A 234 37.15 5.72 -20.36
CA HIS A 234 36.51 4.42 -20.19
C HIS A 234 37.48 3.36 -19.68
N ASN A 235 36.98 2.48 -18.82
CA ASN A 235 37.74 1.33 -18.34
C ASN A 235 38.00 0.36 -19.52
N PRO A 236 39.26 0.01 -19.82
CA PRO A 236 39.59 -0.94 -20.89
C PRO A 236 38.86 -2.29 -20.79
N LYS A 237 38.54 -2.74 -19.56
CA LYS A 237 37.80 -3.99 -19.33
C LYS A 237 36.33 -3.93 -19.79
N LYS A 238 35.81 -2.72 -20.03
CA LYS A 238 34.45 -2.47 -20.52
C LYS A 238 34.40 -2.30 -22.05
N ARG A 239 35.52 -2.47 -22.75
CA ARG A 239 35.58 -2.36 -24.20
C ARG A 239 34.87 -3.54 -24.86
N GLN A 240 33.96 -3.25 -25.78
CA GLN A 240 33.30 -4.23 -26.64
C GLN A 240 33.21 -3.71 -28.06
N THR A 241 33.61 -4.53 -29.03
CA THR A 241 33.43 -4.23 -30.45
C THR A 241 32.02 -4.63 -30.90
N ILE A 242 31.24 -3.67 -31.41
CA ILE A 242 29.88 -3.89 -31.95
C ILE A 242 29.82 -3.25 -33.34
N ASP A 243 29.46 -4.03 -34.36
CA ASP A 243 29.34 -3.57 -35.76
C ASP A 243 30.64 -2.91 -36.27
N GLY A 244 31.80 -3.43 -35.85
CA GLY A 244 33.12 -2.91 -36.23
C GLY A 244 33.58 -1.65 -35.47
N TYR A 245 32.84 -1.20 -34.47
CA TYR A 245 33.22 -0.05 -33.63
C TYR A 245 33.44 -0.48 -32.18
N ASP A 246 34.54 -0.03 -31.59
CA ASP A 246 34.79 -0.19 -30.16
C ASP A 246 33.87 0.74 -29.36
N ARG A 247 33.17 0.16 -28.39
CA ARG A 247 32.22 0.83 -27.50
C ARG A 247 32.52 0.50 -26.05
N CYS A 248 32.14 1.40 -25.16
CA CYS A 248 32.17 1.10 -23.73
C CYS A 248 30.83 0.50 -23.30
N GLN A 249 30.85 -0.64 -22.63
CA GLN A 249 29.66 -1.26 -22.06
C GLN A 249 29.30 -0.64 -20.71
N ASP A 250 28.03 -0.78 -20.35
CA ASP A 250 27.49 -0.49 -19.02
C ASP A 250 27.67 0.96 -18.54
N CYS A 251 27.88 1.95 -19.42
CA CYS A 251 28.00 3.33 -18.99
C CYS A 251 26.70 3.83 -18.35
N PHE A 252 26.83 4.52 -17.23
CA PHE A 252 25.73 5.17 -16.52
C PHE A 252 25.60 6.62 -17.01
N ASP A 253 24.65 6.88 -17.92
CA ASP A 253 24.34 8.24 -18.40
C ASP A 253 23.26 8.87 -17.52
N ILE A 254 23.62 9.92 -16.78
CA ILE A 254 22.73 10.55 -15.80
C ILE A 254 21.56 11.27 -16.49
N LEU A 255 20.35 10.97 -16.03
CA LEU A 255 19.13 11.66 -16.39
C LEU A 255 18.83 12.76 -15.36
N VAL A 256 18.81 12.40 -14.07
CA VAL A 256 18.53 13.34 -12.97
C VAL A 256 19.39 12.97 -11.76
N HIS A 257 19.97 13.96 -11.10
CA HIS A 257 20.72 13.76 -9.86
C HIS A 257 19.80 13.66 -8.64
N LYS A 258 20.18 12.82 -7.67
CA LYS A 258 19.64 12.83 -6.31
C LYS A 258 19.66 14.25 -5.73
N GLY A 259 18.61 14.64 -5.02
CA GLY A 259 18.48 15.97 -4.42
C GLY A 259 18.03 17.08 -5.38
N SER A 260 17.95 16.81 -6.69
CA SER A 260 17.43 17.79 -7.65
C SER A 260 15.94 18.04 -7.41
N SER A 261 15.53 19.31 -7.46
CA SER A 261 14.12 19.70 -7.53
C SER A 261 13.64 19.56 -8.96
N VAL A 262 12.65 18.69 -9.18
CA VAL A 262 12.11 18.35 -10.50
C VAL A 262 10.65 18.74 -10.56
N ALA A 263 10.27 19.47 -11.59
CA ALA A 263 8.88 19.91 -11.77
C ALA A 263 7.97 18.71 -12.11
N VAL A 264 6.70 18.79 -11.71
CA VAL A 264 5.70 17.79 -12.08
C VAL A 264 5.54 17.77 -13.61
N ARG A 265 5.75 16.59 -14.21
CA ARG A 265 5.75 16.34 -15.67
C ARG A 265 6.97 16.91 -16.42
N GLU A 266 8.07 17.13 -15.72
CA GLU A 266 9.34 17.48 -16.36
C GLU A 266 9.81 16.35 -17.28
N LYS A 267 10.20 16.70 -18.50
CA LYS A 267 10.51 15.75 -19.57
C LYS A 267 11.96 15.85 -19.98
N ILE A 268 12.67 14.74 -19.87
CA ILE A 268 14.06 14.62 -20.32
C ILE A 268 14.09 13.76 -21.56
N ARG A 269 14.57 14.33 -22.67
CA ARG A 269 14.71 13.60 -23.93
C ARG A 269 16.13 13.12 -24.12
N ARG A 270 16.24 11.91 -24.66
CA ARG A 270 17.50 11.34 -25.14
C ARG A 270 17.31 10.61 -26.45
N GLU A 271 18.37 10.57 -27.24
CA GLU A 271 18.39 9.81 -28.48
C GLU A 271 19.02 8.43 -28.26
N TYR A 272 18.47 7.45 -28.95
CA TYR A 272 18.99 6.10 -29.09
C TYR A 272 19.16 5.81 -30.57
N LYS A 273 20.32 5.27 -30.95
CA LYS A 273 20.63 4.89 -32.32
C LYS A 273 20.76 3.37 -32.40
N THR A 274 20.24 2.76 -33.45
CA THR A 274 20.49 1.34 -33.68
C THR A 274 21.96 1.11 -33.97
N PHE A 275 22.52 0.02 -33.44
CA PHE A 275 23.91 -0.37 -33.71
C PHE A 275 24.05 -0.92 -35.13
N SER A 276 23.14 -1.82 -35.54
CA SER A 276 23.09 -2.36 -36.90
C SER A 276 21.80 -1.96 -37.64
N LYS A 277 21.72 -2.30 -38.94
CA LYS A 277 20.55 -2.04 -39.79
C LYS A 277 19.44 -3.09 -39.58
N GLU A 278 19.81 -4.25 -39.05
CA GLU A 278 18.99 -5.43 -38.76
C GLU A 278 18.34 -5.36 -37.37
N GLN A 279 18.78 -4.43 -36.51
CA GLN A 279 18.27 -4.28 -35.17
C GLN A 279 16.79 -3.82 -35.16
N ASN A 280 15.91 -4.71 -34.69
CA ASN A 280 14.46 -4.49 -34.63
C ASN A 280 13.94 -4.08 -33.23
N LYS A 281 14.83 -3.91 -32.25
CA LYS A 281 14.48 -3.43 -30.90
C LYS A 281 15.61 -2.65 -30.24
N ILE A 282 15.28 -1.68 -29.41
CA ILE A 282 16.22 -0.93 -28.56
C ILE A 282 15.88 -1.18 -27.11
N ARG A 283 16.88 -1.55 -26.31
CA ARG A 283 16.74 -1.66 -24.86
C ARG A 283 16.91 -0.28 -24.20
N VAL A 284 15.93 0.12 -23.41
CA VAL A 284 15.89 1.33 -22.60
C VAL A 284 15.87 0.87 -21.14
N ALA A 285 17.06 0.71 -20.56
CA ALA A 285 17.23 0.38 -19.17
C ALA A 285 17.58 1.63 -18.36
N VAL A 286 16.83 1.88 -17.29
CA VAL A 286 17.02 2.97 -16.33
C VAL A 286 17.41 2.35 -15.00
N TYR A 287 18.43 2.91 -14.37
CA TYR A 287 19.00 2.50 -13.10
C TYR A 287 18.89 3.63 -12.09
N THR A 288 18.82 3.27 -10.82
CA THR A 288 18.84 4.19 -9.68
C THR A 288 20.04 3.90 -8.79
N THR A 289 20.62 4.94 -8.21
CA THR A 289 21.69 4.80 -7.21
C THR A 289 21.62 5.88 -6.14
N GLN A 290 22.10 5.55 -4.94
CA GLN A 290 22.33 6.49 -3.84
C GLN A 290 23.75 7.06 -3.83
N LYS A 291 24.68 6.43 -4.56
CA LYS A 291 26.11 6.79 -4.59
C LYS A 291 26.35 7.88 -5.63
N ASP A 292 27.11 8.89 -5.25
CA ASP A 292 27.54 9.94 -6.17
C ASP A 292 28.75 9.48 -7.00
N GLY A 293 28.89 10.02 -8.22
CA GLY A 293 30.04 9.75 -9.09
C GLY A 293 30.09 8.35 -9.71
N VAL A 294 28.98 7.60 -9.69
CA VAL A 294 28.83 6.32 -10.41
C VAL A 294 29.10 6.52 -11.90
N LYS A 295 29.92 5.64 -12.48
CA LYS A 295 30.28 5.65 -13.90
C LYS A 295 29.62 4.51 -14.67
N TYR A 296 29.33 3.39 -14.01
CA TYR A 296 28.78 2.20 -14.66
C TYR A 296 27.54 1.64 -13.96
N VAL A 297 26.60 1.10 -14.74
CA VAL A 297 25.32 0.55 -14.23
C VAL A 297 25.47 -0.77 -13.50
N ASP A 298 26.61 -1.45 -13.62
CA ASP A 298 26.92 -2.71 -12.93
C ASP A 298 27.72 -2.49 -11.64
N GLU A 299 27.95 -1.24 -11.24
CA GLU A 299 28.44 -0.95 -9.89
C GLU A 299 27.43 -1.48 -8.85
N LYS A 300 27.94 -2.01 -7.74
CA LYS A 300 27.15 -2.71 -6.71
C LYS A 300 25.99 -1.87 -6.16
N GLU A 301 26.15 -0.55 -6.14
CA GLU A 301 25.19 0.42 -5.63
C GLU A 301 24.16 0.89 -6.68
N CYS A 302 24.19 0.34 -7.89
CA CYS A 302 23.20 0.57 -8.93
C CYS A 302 22.12 -0.52 -8.92
N GLU A 303 20.87 -0.09 -8.95
CA GLU A 303 19.72 -0.97 -9.04
C GLU A 303 18.96 -0.70 -10.33
N LEU A 304 18.58 -1.76 -11.05
CA LEU A 304 17.76 -1.64 -12.24
C LEU A 304 16.36 -1.17 -11.84
N PHE A 305 16.02 0.05 -12.25
CA PHE A 305 14.74 0.69 -11.93
C PHE A 305 13.67 0.38 -12.97
N CYS A 306 14.02 0.36 -14.26
CA CYS A 306 13.09 0.08 -15.35
C CYS A 306 13.85 -0.53 -16.53
N ASP A 307 13.26 -1.49 -17.23
CA ASP A 307 13.84 -2.07 -18.44
C ASP A 307 12.74 -2.24 -19.48
N VAL A 308 12.88 -1.54 -20.61
CA VAL A 308 11.85 -1.46 -21.65
C VAL A 308 12.49 -1.72 -23.01
N PHE A 309 11.83 -2.53 -23.84
CA PHE A 309 12.24 -2.70 -25.24
C PHE A 309 11.33 -1.88 -26.16
N VAL A 310 11.92 -1.00 -26.94
CA VAL A 310 11.25 -0.25 -28.01
C VAL A 310 11.43 -1.01 -29.31
N TYR A 311 10.35 -1.57 -29.84
CA TYR A 311 10.37 -2.28 -31.12
C TYR A 311 10.33 -1.30 -32.29
N ILE A 312 11.08 -1.64 -33.33
CA ILE A 312 11.34 -0.84 -34.52
C ILE A 312 10.62 -1.56 -35.68
N PRO A 313 9.47 -1.06 -36.16
CA PRO A 313 8.71 -1.73 -37.21
C PRO A 313 9.50 -1.86 -38.52
N THR A 314 9.38 -3.04 -39.14
CA THR A 314 9.98 -3.48 -40.41
C THR A 314 9.13 -2.98 -41.61
N PRO A 315 9.70 -2.75 -42.82
CA PRO A 315 10.94 -3.32 -43.32
C PRO A 315 12.18 -2.57 -42.85
N MET A 316 13.26 -3.31 -42.60
CA MET A 316 14.58 -2.78 -42.31
C MET A 316 15.02 -1.82 -43.42
N THR A 317 15.02 -0.52 -43.13
CA THR A 317 15.57 0.48 -44.06
C THR A 317 17.10 0.38 -44.08
N VAL A 318 17.74 0.70 -45.22
CA VAL A 318 19.22 0.63 -45.43
C VAL A 318 20.05 1.57 -44.52
N LYS A 319 19.42 2.32 -43.61
CA LYS A 319 20.04 3.34 -42.75
C LYS A 319 19.72 3.10 -41.26
N LYS A 320 20.70 3.37 -40.38
CA LYS A 320 20.54 3.33 -38.92
C LYS A 320 19.40 4.26 -38.48
N ARG A 321 18.55 3.81 -37.55
CA ARG A 321 17.38 4.57 -37.05
C ARG A 321 17.76 5.35 -35.81
N THR A 322 17.10 6.49 -35.58
CA THR A 322 17.24 7.29 -34.36
C THR A 322 15.89 7.38 -33.68
N ILE A 323 15.81 6.81 -32.49
CA ILE A 323 14.62 6.81 -31.64
C ILE A 323 14.80 7.89 -30.56
N CYS A 324 13.78 8.72 -30.38
CA CYS A 324 13.75 9.66 -29.28
C CYS A 324 13.00 9.02 -28.11
N VAL A 325 13.65 8.96 -26.96
CA VAL A 325 13.06 8.49 -25.71
C VAL A 325 12.89 9.68 -24.78
N GLU A 326 11.70 9.84 -24.24
CA GLU A 326 11.30 10.88 -23.31
C GLU A 326 10.97 10.26 -21.95
N PHE A 327 11.71 10.68 -20.94
CA PHE A 327 11.53 10.29 -19.55
C PHE A 327 10.78 11.42 -18.83
N GLU A 328 9.59 11.14 -18.30
CA GLU A 328 8.78 12.11 -17.55
C GLU A 328 8.91 11.86 -16.05
N PHE A 329 9.36 12.88 -15.32
CA PHE A 329 9.60 12.86 -13.88
C PHE A 329 8.61 13.76 -13.12
N GLY A 330 8.67 13.73 -11.78
CA GLY A 330 7.88 14.57 -10.88
C GLY A 330 6.45 14.09 -10.59
N ASN A 331 5.92 13.14 -11.36
CA ASN A 331 4.65 12.48 -11.07
C ASN A 331 4.82 11.38 -9.99
N THR A 332 3.70 10.83 -9.51
CA THR A 332 3.66 9.57 -8.72
C THR A 332 4.03 8.33 -9.55
N GLU A 333 4.09 8.49 -10.87
CA GLU A 333 4.45 7.47 -11.85
C GLU A 333 5.63 7.99 -12.67
N PHE A 334 6.59 7.11 -12.93
CA PHE A 334 7.64 7.36 -13.90
C PHE A 334 7.15 6.90 -15.27
N ASN A 335 7.13 7.81 -16.24
CA ASN A 335 6.71 7.46 -17.60
C ASN A 335 7.90 7.52 -18.54
N VAL A 336 8.00 6.51 -19.40
CA VAL A 336 8.93 6.47 -20.52
C VAL A 336 8.11 6.39 -21.78
N SER A 337 8.30 7.34 -22.68
CA SER A 337 7.73 7.26 -24.02
C SER A 337 8.85 7.23 -25.05
N ALA A 338 8.68 6.47 -26.11
CA ALA A 338 9.62 6.38 -27.20
C ALA A 338 8.89 6.61 -28.51
N PHE A 339 9.48 7.41 -29.39
CA PHE A 339 8.93 7.65 -30.72
C PHE A 339 10.02 7.66 -31.78
N ASP A 340 9.70 7.06 -32.93
CA ASP A 340 10.58 7.09 -34.09
C ASP A 340 10.48 8.47 -34.76
N LYS A 341 11.62 9.16 -34.91
CA LYS A 341 11.65 10.50 -35.52
C LYS A 341 11.18 10.50 -36.98
N LYS A 342 11.27 9.38 -37.68
CA LYS A 342 10.84 9.26 -39.09
C LYS A 342 9.38 8.89 -39.23
N THR A 343 8.91 7.85 -38.51
CA THR A 343 7.53 7.34 -38.69
C THR A 343 6.52 8.04 -37.79
N LYS A 344 6.97 8.78 -36.75
CA LYS A 344 6.15 9.38 -35.68
C LYS A 344 5.33 8.35 -34.88
N GLU A 345 5.57 7.05 -35.06
CA GLU A 345 4.96 6.01 -34.24
C GLU A 345 5.52 6.09 -32.82
N SER A 346 4.65 5.90 -31.81
CA SER A 346 5.00 6.05 -30.39
C SER A 346 4.63 4.81 -29.58
N CYS A 347 5.52 4.41 -28.67
CA CYS A 347 5.24 3.47 -27.58
C CYS A 347 5.34 4.23 -26.25
N ILE A 348 4.42 3.97 -25.32
CA ILE A 348 4.43 4.57 -23.97
C ILE A 348 4.43 3.42 -22.97
N VAL A 349 5.34 3.49 -22.00
CA VAL A 349 5.42 2.59 -20.85
C VAL A 349 5.38 3.42 -19.57
N SER A 350 4.52 3.02 -18.64
CA SER A 350 4.34 3.68 -17.35
C SER A 350 4.70 2.72 -16.21
N LYS A 351 5.48 3.19 -15.22
CA LYS A 351 5.82 2.44 -14.01
C LYS A 351 5.51 3.27 -12.76
N HIS A 352 4.82 2.70 -11.77
CA HIS A 352 4.62 3.36 -10.48
C HIS A 352 5.95 3.54 -9.74
N VAL A 353 6.16 4.72 -9.15
CA VAL A 353 7.32 4.97 -8.29
C VAL A 353 6.97 4.43 -6.90
N GLN A 354 7.08 3.12 -6.70
CA GLN A 354 7.07 2.50 -5.38
C GLN A 354 8.35 1.70 -5.17
N LYS A 355 8.81 1.68 -3.91
CA LYS A 355 9.98 0.94 -3.44
C LYS A 355 9.66 -0.56 -3.55
N SER A 356 10.13 -1.23 -4.60
CA SER A 356 10.15 -2.70 -4.61
C SER A 356 11.26 -3.15 -3.68
N GLY A 357 10.91 -3.77 -2.56
CA GLY A 357 11.85 -4.67 -1.90
C GLY A 357 12.18 -5.81 -2.88
N SER A 358 13.46 -5.98 -3.19
CA SER A 358 14.13 -7.19 -3.73
C SER A 358 13.52 -8.03 -4.87
N ASP A 359 12.37 -7.69 -5.45
CA ASP A 359 11.78 -8.48 -6.55
C ASP A 359 12.25 -7.97 -7.90
N LYS A 360 13.20 -8.72 -8.47
CA LYS A 360 13.67 -8.59 -9.85
C LYS A 360 12.55 -8.97 -10.81
N GLN A 361 11.80 -8.00 -11.34
CA GLN A 361 10.89 -8.24 -12.46
C GLN A 361 11.59 -7.96 -13.80
N LEU A 362 11.82 -9.03 -14.57
CA LEU A 362 12.03 -8.96 -16.01
C LEU A 362 10.68 -8.70 -16.68
N VAL A 363 10.57 -7.65 -17.48
CA VAL A 363 9.39 -7.37 -18.30
C VAL A 363 9.72 -7.76 -19.74
N GLU A 364 9.32 -8.97 -20.14
CA GLU A 364 9.33 -9.41 -21.53
C GLU A 364 8.08 -8.91 -22.26
N CYS A 365 8.23 -7.97 -23.20
CA CYS A 365 7.16 -7.63 -24.14
C CYS A 365 7.19 -8.55 -25.36
N THR A 366 6.69 -9.78 -25.21
CA THR A 366 6.27 -10.64 -26.34
C THR A 366 4.80 -11.02 -26.26
N SER A 367 4.08 -10.53 -25.26
CA SER A 367 2.64 -10.72 -25.11
C SER A 367 1.98 -9.41 -24.68
N PHE A 368 0.92 -9.03 -25.38
CA PHE A 368 0.13 -7.84 -25.09
C PHE A 368 -0.76 -8.13 -23.88
N ALA A 369 -0.55 -7.40 -22.78
CA ALA A 369 -1.54 -7.29 -21.71
C ALA A 369 -2.22 -5.94 -21.85
N ILE A 370 -3.54 -5.93 -22.06
CA ILE A 370 -4.32 -4.69 -22.13
C ILE A 370 -4.74 -4.34 -20.71
N ARG A 371 -4.16 -3.28 -20.12
CA ARG A 371 -4.79 -2.62 -18.96
C ARG A 371 -5.73 -1.54 -19.47
N ALA A 372 -7.00 -1.89 -19.61
CA ALA A 372 -8.06 -0.91 -19.66
C ALA A 372 -8.38 -0.50 -18.22
N ASP A 373 -8.10 0.76 -17.85
CA ASP A 373 -8.95 1.39 -16.86
C ASP A 373 -10.29 1.53 -17.58
N ILE A 374 -11.25 0.65 -17.27
CA ILE A 374 -12.62 0.85 -17.71
C ILE A 374 -13.16 1.95 -16.79
N GLN A 375 -12.68 3.16 -17.04
CA GLN A 375 -13.10 4.35 -16.36
C GLN A 375 -14.61 4.36 -16.52
N GLN A 376 -15.33 4.27 -15.40
CA GLN A 376 -16.78 4.23 -15.39
C GLN A 376 -17.44 2.92 -15.87
N LEU A 377 -16.80 1.74 -15.73
CA LEU A 377 -17.41 0.43 -16.07
C LEU A 377 -18.86 0.29 -15.58
N LEU A 378 -19.11 0.67 -14.32
CA LEU A 378 -20.44 0.56 -13.73
C LEU A 378 -21.44 1.58 -14.30
N TYR A 379 -20.98 2.73 -14.82
CA TYR A 379 -21.82 3.69 -15.53
C TYR A 379 -22.25 3.19 -16.91
N CYS A 380 -21.58 2.17 -17.46
CA CYS A 380 -21.99 1.52 -18.71
C CYS A 380 -23.21 0.59 -18.53
N PHE A 381 -23.59 0.24 -17.30
CA PHE A 381 -24.76 -0.59 -17.01
C PHE A 381 -25.90 0.26 -16.47
N ARG A 382 -26.93 0.46 -17.31
CA ARG A 382 -28.16 1.14 -16.88
C ARG A 382 -28.97 0.25 -15.95
N VAL A 383 -29.54 0.86 -14.92
CA VAL A 383 -30.51 0.21 -14.04
C VAL A 383 -31.89 0.39 -14.64
N THR A 384 -32.62 -0.70 -14.80
CA THR A 384 -34.02 -0.68 -15.28
C THR A 384 -34.87 0.16 -14.33
N GLU A 385 -35.81 0.92 -14.87
CA GLU A 385 -36.61 1.88 -14.08
C GLU A 385 -37.30 1.24 -12.87
N THR A 386 -37.80 0.02 -13.04
CA THR A 386 -38.41 -0.79 -11.98
C THR A 386 -37.45 -1.04 -10.82
N HIS A 387 -36.16 -1.23 -11.07
CA HIS A 387 -35.13 -1.52 -10.07
C HIS A 387 -34.42 -0.28 -9.51
N ARG A 388 -34.63 0.92 -10.07
CA ARG A 388 -34.01 2.16 -9.57
C ARG A 388 -34.50 2.54 -8.17
N HIS A 389 -35.67 2.04 -7.75
CA HIS A 389 -36.20 2.21 -6.40
C HIS A 389 -35.27 1.62 -5.32
N PHE A 390 -34.47 0.60 -5.65
CA PHE A 390 -33.50 -0.01 -4.73
C PHE A 390 -32.19 0.79 -4.63
N LEU A 391 -32.00 1.81 -5.47
CA LEU A 391 -30.80 2.67 -5.51
C LEU A 391 -31.17 4.14 -5.31
N GLN A 392 -32.07 4.38 -4.36
CA GLN A 392 -32.49 5.72 -3.97
C GLN A 392 -31.48 6.32 -2.99
N PHE A 393 -31.19 7.60 -3.15
CA PHE A 393 -30.35 8.36 -2.24
C PHE A 393 -30.92 9.76 -2.07
N ILE A 394 -30.67 10.35 -0.92
CA ILE A 394 -31.11 11.71 -0.61
C ILE A 394 -29.94 12.66 -0.93
N TRP A 395 -30.22 13.72 -1.67
CA TRP A 395 -29.23 14.75 -1.96
C TRP A 395 -29.87 16.12 -2.05
N TYR A 396 -29.06 17.17 -1.94
CA TYR A 396 -29.55 18.54 -2.10
C TYR A 396 -30.11 18.76 -3.50
N LYS A 397 -31.29 19.39 -3.59
CA LYS A 397 -31.88 19.77 -4.87
C LYS A 397 -30.89 20.63 -5.65
N ASP A 398 -30.71 20.32 -6.93
CA ASP A 398 -29.80 21.02 -7.84
C ASP A 398 -28.33 21.05 -7.37
N ASN A 399 -27.94 20.13 -6.47
CA ASN A 399 -26.61 20.05 -5.87
C ASN A 399 -26.19 21.34 -5.11
N ASP A 400 -27.15 22.09 -4.59
CA ASP A 400 -26.93 23.29 -3.77
C ASP A 400 -27.18 22.99 -2.27
N PRO A 401 -26.15 23.00 -1.41
CA PRO A 401 -26.27 22.72 0.02
C PRO A 401 -27.28 23.59 0.80
N ASN A 402 -27.73 24.71 0.22
CA ASN A 402 -28.73 25.58 0.84
C ASN A 402 -30.18 25.22 0.48
N GLN A 403 -30.37 24.28 -0.45
CA GLN A 403 -31.69 23.82 -0.89
C GLN A 403 -32.19 22.63 -0.05
N LEU A 404 -33.45 22.27 -0.26
CA LEU A 404 -34.04 21.10 0.38
C LEU A 404 -33.35 19.80 -0.09
N LEU A 405 -33.25 18.84 0.83
CA LEU A 405 -32.90 17.46 0.51
C LEU A 405 -34.06 16.78 -0.22
N VAL A 406 -33.79 16.16 -1.36
CA VAL A 406 -34.77 15.46 -2.19
C VAL A 406 -34.28 14.07 -2.58
N ASP A 407 -35.22 13.20 -2.92
CA ASP A 407 -34.96 11.83 -3.34
C ASP A 407 -34.46 11.76 -4.79
N TYR A 408 -33.27 11.23 -4.98
CA TYR A 408 -32.71 10.87 -6.28
C TYR A 408 -32.64 9.36 -6.43
N ARG A 409 -32.65 8.90 -7.68
CA ARG A 409 -32.49 7.48 -8.02
C ARG A 409 -31.32 7.33 -8.97
N MET A 410 -30.43 6.40 -8.67
CA MET A 410 -29.33 6.10 -9.58
C MET A 410 -29.87 5.45 -10.85
N THR A 411 -29.42 5.94 -12.00
CA THR A 411 -29.82 5.43 -13.32
C THR A 411 -28.85 4.39 -13.89
N VAL A 412 -27.71 4.22 -13.21
CA VAL A 412 -26.61 3.32 -13.56
C VAL A 412 -26.13 2.57 -12.32
N TYR A 413 -25.44 1.45 -12.52
CA TYR A 413 -24.84 0.70 -11.43
C TYR A 413 -23.72 1.51 -10.75
N VAL A 414 -23.54 1.30 -9.45
CA VAL A 414 -22.54 2.00 -8.64
C VAL A 414 -21.60 1.05 -7.94
N PHE A 415 -20.40 1.54 -7.66
CA PHE A 415 -19.39 0.79 -6.93
C PHE A 415 -19.86 0.56 -5.48
N GLY A 416 -19.66 -0.66 -4.97
CA GLY A 416 -20.04 -1.02 -3.60
C GLY A 416 -21.43 -1.66 -3.41
N ASN A 417 -22.23 -1.82 -4.47
CA ASN A 417 -23.43 -2.66 -4.40
C ASN A 417 -23.04 -4.16 -4.50
N SER A 418 -23.73 -5.04 -3.77
CA SER A 418 -23.39 -6.47 -3.69
C SER A 418 -23.35 -7.22 -5.04
N PRO A 419 -24.16 -6.88 -6.07
CA PRO A 419 -24.06 -7.51 -7.38
C PRO A 419 -23.06 -6.79 -8.30
N SER A 420 -22.48 -5.65 -7.92
CA SER A 420 -21.61 -4.86 -8.80
C SER A 420 -20.41 -5.64 -9.34
N PRO A 421 -19.71 -6.48 -8.55
CA PRO A 421 -18.65 -7.34 -9.08
C PRO A 421 -19.18 -8.33 -10.13
N ALA A 422 -20.31 -8.97 -9.86
CA ALA A 422 -20.92 -9.94 -10.78
C ALA A 422 -21.38 -9.27 -12.09
N VAL A 423 -21.99 -8.07 -12.02
CA VAL A 423 -22.43 -7.29 -13.18
C VAL A 423 -21.25 -6.80 -14.02
N ALA A 424 -20.19 -6.32 -13.36
CA ALA A 424 -18.94 -5.93 -14.01
C ALA A 424 -18.29 -7.11 -14.75
N THR A 425 -18.15 -8.26 -14.08
CA THR A 425 -17.60 -9.48 -14.68
C THR A 425 -18.49 -9.99 -15.82
N PHE A 426 -19.81 -9.97 -15.65
CA PHE A 426 -20.75 -10.37 -16.70
C PHE A 426 -20.59 -9.51 -17.94
N GLY A 427 -20.62 -8.18 -17.82
CA GLY A 427 -20.49 -7.33 -19.00
C GLY A 427 -19.10 -7.37 -19.63
N LEU A 428 -18.04 -7.58 -18.84
CA LEU A 428 -16.70 -7.80 -19.38
C LEU A 428 -16.66 -9.09 -20.23
N ARG A 429 -17.18 -10.21 -19.70
CA ARG A 429 -17.25 -11.48 -20.42
C ARG A 429 -18.15 -11.41 -21.64
N ARG A 430 -19.31 -10.77 -21.52
CA ARG A 430 -20.28 -10.62 -22.61
C ARG A 430 -19.70 -9.80 -23.77
N ASN A 431 -18.97 -8.72 -23.47
CA ASN A 431 -18.26 -7.97 -24.51
C ASN A 431 -17.16 -8.80 -25.18
N ALA A 432 -16.44 -9.62 -24.42
CA ALA A 432 -15.43 -10.52 -24.96
C ALA A 432 -16.02 -11.60 -25.88
N GLU A 433 -17.21 -12.11 -25.56
CA GLU A 433 -17.98 -13.03 -26.42
C GLU A 433 -18.43 -12.35 -27.73
N ILE A 434 -19.04 -11.17 -27.64
CA ILE A 434 -19.55 -10.44 -28.81
C ILE A 434 -18.41 -10.08 -29.77
N SER A 435 -17.25 -9.74 -29.23
CA SER A 435 -16.11 -9.25 -30.01
C SER A 435 -15.17 -10.39 -30.47
N GLU A 436 -15.53 -11.67 -30.25
CA GLU A 436 -14.72 -12.82 -30.65
C GLU A 436 -14.47 -12.87 -32.16
N ALA A 437 -15.47 -12.51 -32.97
CA ALA A 437 -15.34 -12.50 -34.43
C ALA A 437 -14.29 -11.51 -34.94
N GLU A 438 -14.03 -10.44 -34.19
CA GLU A 438 -13.10 -9.36 -34.55
C GLU A 438 -11.71 -9.56 -33.94
N PHE A 439 -11.63 -9.99 -32.67
CA PHE A 439 -10.37 -10.08 -31.91
C PHE A 439 -9.90 -11.52 -31.64
N GLY A 440 -10.68 -12.52 -32.05
CA GLY A 440 -10.31 -13.93 -32.00
C GLY A 440 -10.53 -14.60 -30.65
N LYS A 441 -10.69 -15.92 -30.70
CA LYS A 441 -11.00 -16.80 -29.55
C LYS A 441 -10.00 -16.69 -28.39
N ALA A 442 -8.72 -16.50 -28.71
CA ALA A 442 -7.66 -16.38 -27.70
C ALA A 442 -7.85 -15.16 -26.79
N VAL A 443 -8.36 -14.04 -27.32
CA VAL A 443 -8.62 -12.82 -26.55
C VAL A 443 -9.82 -13.02 -25.63
N LYS A 444 -10.90 -13.64 -26.13
CA LYS A 444 -12.06 -14.02 -25.30
C LYS A 444 -11.66 -14.92 -24.13
N ASP A 445 -10.95 -16.00 -24.41
CA ASP A 445 -10.57 -16.99 -23.40
C ASP A 445 -9.68 -16.37 -22.31
N ASN A 446 -8.84 -15.39 -22.65
CA ASN A 446 -8.02 -14.65 -21.69
C ASN A 446 -8.88 -13.76 -20.76
N VAL A 447 -9.82 -12.98 -21.32
CA VAL A 447 -10.71 -12.10 -20.54
C VAL A 447 -11.60 -12.91 -19.60
N VAL A 448 -12.09 -14.07 -20.03
CA VAL A 448 -12.99 -14.92 -19.23
C VAL A 448 -12.27 -15.56 -18.04
N ARG A 449 -11.01 -15.96 -18.21
CA ARG A 449 -10.24 -16.75 -17.24
C ARG A 449 -9.40 -15.92 -16.28
N ASN A 450 -8.92 -14.74 -16.70
CA ASN A 450 -7.85 -14.04 -15.98
C ASN A 450 -8.26 -12.71 -15.32
N PHE A 451 -9.53 -12.27 -15.43
CA PHE A 451 -10.01 -11.02 -14.85
C PHE A 451 -11.02 -11.26 -13.71
N TYR A 452 -10.70 -10.80 -12.49
CA TYR A 452 -11.62 -10.75 -11.33
C TYR A 452 -11.58 -9.37 -10.64
N VAL A 453 -12.69 -8.98 -10.03
CA VAL A 453 -12.89 -7.67 -9.37
C VAL A 453 -12.48 -7.77 -7.91
N ASP A 454 -11.46 -6.99 -7.53
CA ASP A 454 -10.90 -6.76 -6.18
C ASP A 454 -9.94 -7.82 -5.56
N ASP A 455 -8.77 -7.31 -5.16
CA ASP A 455 -7.85 -7.75 -4.09
C ASP A 455 -6.95 -9.01 -4.24
N GLY A 456 -5.73 -8.81 -4.76
CA GLY A 456 -4.58 -9.70 -4.48
C GLY A 456 -3.88 -9.46 -3.13
N ASN A 457 -4.00 -8.26 -2.54
CA ASN A 457 -3.23 -7.84 -1.36
C ASN A 457 -3.86 -8.24 0.00
N ARG A 458 -5.10 -8.75 0.04
CA ARG A 458 -5.78 -9.13 1.29
C ARG A 458 -5.33 -10.50 1.81
N LEU A 459 -5.03 -11.42 0.90
CA LEU A 459 -4.58 -12.77 1.22
C LEU A 459 -3.24 -12.76 1.96
N GLU A 460 -2.28 -11.92 1.57
CA GLU A 460 -0.99 -11.78 2.28
C GLU A 460 -1.15 -11.32 3.73
N GLN A 461 -2.06 -10.36 3.99
CA GLN A 461 -2.29 -9.86 5.34
C GLN A 461 -2.94 -10.90 6.24
N ILE A 462 -3.89 -11.68 5.72
CA ILE A 462 -4.53 -12.76 6.47
C ILE A 462 -3.52 -13.88 6.76
N ARG A 463 -2.72 -14.29 5.75
CA ARG A 463 -1.67 -15.30 5.91
C ARG A 463 -0.53 -14.88 6.85
N SER A 464 -0.36 -13.57 7.11
CA SER A 464 0.63 -13.08 8.09
C SER A 464 0.24 -13.32 9.56
N VAL A 465 -1.03 -13.66 9.84
CA VAL A 465 -1.56 -13.80 11.20
C VAL A 465 -2.39 -15.07 11.43
N SER A 466 -2.74 -15.81 10.37
CA SER A 466 -3.39 -17.12 10.46
C SER A 466 -3.01 -18.05 9.31
N THR A 467 -3.03 -19.35 9.53
CA THR A 467 -2.83 -20.38 8.51
C THR A 467 -4.16 -20.85 7.93
N PRO A 468 -4.20 -21.35 6.67
CA PRO A 468 -5.43 -21.86 6.05
C PRO A 468 -6.15 -22.94 6.87
N ASP A 469 -5.42 -23.74 7.64
CA ASP A 469 -5.98 -24.79 8.52
C ASP A 469 -6.81 -24.21 9.68
N GLN A 470 -6.64 -22.92 9.99
CA GLN A 470 -7.43 -22.20 10.99
C GLN A 470 -8.72 -21.61 10.40
N TRP A 471 -8.96 -21.76 9.11
CA TRP A 471 -10.10 -21.12 8.43
C TRP A 471 -11.26 -22.10 8.32
N THR A 472 -12.44 -21.68 8.78
CA THR A 472 -13.68 -22.43 8.57
C THR A 472 -14.46 -21.76 7.46
N TYR A 473 -14.76 -22.52 6.40
CA TYR A 473 -15.63 -22.04 5.33
C TYR A 473 -17.03 -21.76 5.89
N ILE A 474 -17.45 -20.50 5.83
CA ILE A 474 -18.82 -20.09 6.13
C ILE A 474 -19.50 -19.89 4.77
N ARG A 475 -20.57 -20.66 4.52
CA ARG A 475 -21.39 -20.48 3.32
C ARG A 475 -21.91 -19.04 3.24
N ALA A 476 -22.03 -18.51 2.03
CA ALA A 476 -22.41 -17.12 1.81
C ALA A 476 -23.77 -16.73 2.46
N ASP A 477 -24.71 -17.66 2.55
CA ASP A 477 -26.01 -17.49 3.20
C ASP A 477 -25.95 -17.42 4.74
N LEU A 478 -24.82 -17.82 5.32
CA LEU A 478 -24.56 -17.81 6.75
C LEU A 478 -23.51 -16.75 7.14
N ASN A 479 -23.12 -15.87 6.21
CA ASN A 479 -22.14 -14.82 6.45
C ASN A 479 -22.68 -13.82 7.50
N PRO A 480 -22.07 -13.72 8.69
CA PRO A 480 -22.52 -12.78 9.74
C PRO A 480 -22.55 -11.34 9.26
N ALA A 481 -21.62 -10.96 8.37
CA ALA A 481 -21.53 -9.60 7.85
C ALA A 481 -22.76 -9.18 7.04
N ASP A 482 -23.48 -10.12 6.44
CA ASP A 482 -24.69 -9.83 5.68
C ASP A 482 -25.82 -9.34 6.59
N TYR A 483 -25.90 -9.80 7.84
CA TYR A 483 -26.92 -9.37 8.81
C TYR A 483 -26.69 -7.94 9.33
N GLY A 484 -25.45 -7.47 9.33
CA GLY A 484 -25.09 -6.10 9.70
C GLY A 484 -25.05 -5.11 8.53
N THR A 485 -24.91 -5.60 7.30
CA THR A 485 -24.78 -4.78 6.09
C THR A 485 -26.05 -4.71 5.24
N ARG A 486 -27.00 -5.64 5.43
CA ARG A 486 -28.34 -5.61 4.82
C ARG A 486 -29.33 -4.94 5.79
N SER A 487 -30.34 -4.26 5.24
CA SER A 487 -31.40 -3.63 6.03
C SER A 487 -32.17 -4.68 6.86
N SER A 488 -31.98 -4.64 8.18
CA SER A 488 -32.65 -5.52 9.15
C SER A 488 -33.26 -4.67 10.27
N GLN A 489 -34.43 -5.04 10.79
CA GLN A 489 -35.03 -4.30 11.90
C GLN A 489 -34.19 -4.49 13.16
N ALA A 490 -34.02 -3.42 13.94
CA ALA A 490 -33.16 -3.41 15.13
C ALA A 490 -33.47 -4.53 16.14
N LEU A 491 -34.74 -4.97 16.20
CA LEU A 491 -35.18 -6.08 17.06
C LEU A 491 -34.52 -7.43 16.68
N TYR A 492 -34.26 -7.68 15.39
CA TYR A 492 -33.65 -8.91 14.90
C TYR A 492 -32.12 -8.91 14.99
N ILE A 493 -31.48 -7.73 14.96
CA ILE A 493 -30.02 -7.61 15.07
C ILE A 493 -29.52 -8.14 16.42
N LYS A 494 -30.27 -7.88 17.51
CA LYS A 494 -29.88 -8.23 18.89
C LYS A 494 -29.60 -9.73 19.09
N ASN A 495 -30.30 -10.59 18.35
CA ASN A 495 -30.16 -12.05 18.42
C ASN A 495 -29.59 -12.67 17.12
N SER A 496 -28.99 -11.86 16.25
CA SER A 496 -28.48 -12.33 14.95
C SER A 496 -27.03 -12.85 15.03
N PRO A 497 -26.60 -13.67 14.06
CA PRO A 497 -25.20 -14.09 13.94
C PRO A 497 -24.19 -12.94 13.81
N TRP A 498 -24.62 -11.73 13.44
CA TRP A 498 -23.76 -10.54 13.42
C TRP A 498 -23.22 -10.17 14.81
N LEU A 499 -24.04 -10.33 15.85
CA LEU A 499 -23.65 -10.02 17.23
C LEU A 499 -23.28 -11.26 18.04
N LEU A 500 -23.90 -12.41 17.75
CA LEU A 500 -23.68 -13.66 18.49
C LEU A 500 -22.62 -14.57 17.84
N GLY A 501 -22.21 -14.27 16.61
CA GLY A 501 -21.44 -15.20 15.76
C GLY A 501 -22.33 -16.28 15.14
N PRO A 502 -21.89 -16.94 14.05
CA PRO A 502 -22.57 -18.12 13.53
C PRO A 502 -22.41 -19.31 14.47
N ASP A 503 -23.47 -20.11 14.63
CA ASP A 503 -23.55 -21.24 15.58
C ASP A 503 -22.41 -22.27 15.43
N ILE A 504 -21.82 -22.38 14.24
CA ILE A 504 -20.68 -23.26 13.98
C ILE A 504 -19.41 -22.83 14.71
N LEU A 505 -19.29 -21.55 15.09
CA LEU A 505 -18.17 -21.03 15.88
C LEU A 505 -18.39 -21.18 17.38
N THR A 506 -19.60 -21.55 17.83
CA THR A 506 -19.97 -21.62 19.26
C THR A 506 -20.25 -23.03 19.76
N ARG A 507 -20.42 -24.03 18.88
CA ARG A 507 -20.52 -25.44 19.28
C ARG A 507 -19.17 -25.96 19.78
N LYS A 508 -19.16 -26.43 21.03
CA LYS A 508 -18.01 -27.11 21.65
C LYS A 508 -17.84 -28.57 21.19
N ASP A 509 -18.84 -29.11 20.52
CA ASP A 509 -18.89 -30.51 20.08
C ASP A 509 -18.85 -30.56 18.54
N VAL A 510 -17.65 -30.53 17.98
CA VAL A 510 -17.41 -31.03 16.63
C VAL A 510 -16.57 -32.28 16.77
N ASP A 511 -17.24 -33.37 17.16
CA ASP A 511 -16.78 -34.70 16.78
C ASP A 511 -16.72 -34.74 15.25
N LYS A 512 -15.53 -35.02 14.70
CA LYS A 512 -15.28 -35.23 13.27
C LYS A 512 -15.93 -36.52 12.72
N GLY A 513 -17.10 -36.90 13.21
CA GLY A 513 -17.75 -38.16 12.84
C GLY A 513 -19.11 -38.32 13.47
N SER A 514 -20.12 -37.61 12.99
CA SER A 514 -21.51 -38.05 13.12
C SER A 514 -22.38 -37.44 12.04
N SER A 515 -22.87 -38.33 11.20
CA SER A 515 -23.70 -38.13 10.03
C SER A 515 -25.11 -37.68 10.37
N THR A 516 -25.47 -36.46 9.99
CA THR A 516 -26.82 -36.13 9.50
C THR A 516 -26.70 -35.17 8.32
N GLN A 517 -27.45 -35.48 7.27
CA GLN A 517 -27.19 -35.12 5.88
C GLN A 517 -27.42 -33.62 5.59
N HIS A 518 -26.34 -32.91 5.27
CA HIS A 518 -26.30 -32.11 4.04
C HIS A 518 -24.95 -32.40 3.40
N ILE A 519 -24.98 -33.06 2.23
CA ILE A 519 -23.79 -33.41 1.45
C ILE A 519 -23.12 -32.10 1.04
N VAL A 520 -22.14 -31.65 1.83
CA VAL A 520 -21.14 -30.68 1.41
C VAL A 520 -20.12 -31.48 0.61
N PRO A 521 -19.88 -31.19 -0.67
CA PRO A 521 -18.77 -31.79 -1.37
C PRO A 521 -17.50 -31.44 -0.60
N ASP A 522 -16.75 -32.44 -0.18
CA ASP A 522 -15.43 -32.25 0.41
C ASP A 522 -14.55 -31.66 -0.70
N TYR A 523 -14.36 -30.34 -0.66
CA TYR A 523 -13.38 -29.66 -1.48
C TYR A 523 -12.10 -29.66 -0.65
N PRO A 524 -11.15 -30.58 -0.92
CA PRO A 524 -9.84 -30.49 -0.27
C PRO A 524 -9.28 -29.09 -0.57
N LEU A 525 -8.89 -28.37 0.48
CA LEU A 525 -8.14 -27.14 0.33
C LEU A 525 -6.83 -27.49 -0.36
N GLU A 526 -6.73 -27.21 -1.66
CA GLU A 526 -5.50 -27.43 -2.40
C GLU A 526 -4.41 -26.51 -1.87
N ASN A 527 -3.25 -27.10 -1.58
CA ASN A 527 -2.08 -26.33 -1.21
C ASN A 527 -1.63 -25.52 -2.44
N THR A 528 -1.88 -24.22 -2.40
CA THR A 528 -1.58 -23.26 -3.48
C THR A 528 -0.11 -23.27 -3.91
N ASP A 529 0.80 -23.73 -3.04
CA ASP A 529 2.23 -23.80 -3.34
C ASP A 529 2.58 -25.00 -4.24
N THR A 530 1.63 -25.90 -4.44
CA THR A 530 1.77 -27.14 -5.24
C THR A 530 0.85 -27.22 -6.46
N ASP A 531 -0.03 -26.25 -6.64
CA ASP A 531 -0.94 -26.17 -7.79
C ASP A 531 -0.16 -25.70 -9.04
N LYS A 532 -0.16 -26.55 -10.08
CA LYS A 532 0.58 -26.34 -11.34
C LYS A 532 -0.04 -25.24 -12.21
N GLU A 533 -1.26 -24.80 -11.91
CA GLU A 533 -1.99 -23.76 -12.66
C GLU A 533 -1.88 -22.37 -12.02
N ILE A 534 -1.46 -22.27 -10.74
CA ILE A 534 -1.19 -21.00 -10.07
C ILE A 534 0.23 -20.54 -10.40
N ARG A 535 0.36 -19.56 -11.30
CA ARG A 535 1.63 -18.85 -11.53
C ARG A 535 1.79 -17.72 -10.52
N SER A 536 2.87 -17.76 -9.73
CA SER A 536 3.30 -16.65 -8.90
C SER A 536 3.75 -15.48 -9.78
N LEU A 537 3.10 -14.31 -9.59
CA LEU A 537 3.40 -13.00 -10.20
C LEU A 537 2.95 -12.77 -11.66
N VAL A 538 2.12 -11.73 -11.87
CA VAL A 538 1.84 -11.11 -13.18
C VAL A 538 2.06 -9.60 -13.09
N SER A 539 2.83 -9.02 -14.02
CA SER A 539 3.03 -7.57 -14.19
C SER A 539 2.35 -7.07 -15.48
N VAL A 540 1.81 -5.84 -15.49
CA VAL A 540 0.99 -5.31 -16.61
C VAL A 540 1.44 -3.90 -17.03
N THR A 541 1.49 -3.62 -18.34
CA THR A 541 1.75 -2.31 -18.99
C THR A 541 0.70 -1.99 -20.08
N LYS A 542 0.53 -0.71 -20.50
CA LYS A 542 -0.54 -0.20 -21.39
C LYS A 542 0.02 0.39 -22.70
N THR A 543 -0.70 0.27 -23.83
CA THR A 543 -0.51 1.10 -25.04
C THR A 543 -1.81 1.81 -25.42
N ASN A 544 -1.75 3.08 -25.83
CA ASN A 544 -2.89 3.78 -26.45
C ASN A 544 -2.90 3.47 -27.94
N VAL A 545 -4.01 2.96 -28.47
CA VAL A 545 -4.32 2.95 -29.90
C VAL A 545 -5.33 4.07 -30.14
N ASN A 546 -4.96 5.07 -30.93
CA ASN A 546 -5.91 6.03 -31.49
C ASN A 546 -6.61 5.38 -32.68
N HIS A 547 -7.90 5.69 -32.87
CA HIS A 547 -8.92 5.03 -33.70
C HIS A 547 -9.58 3.87 -32.94
N ILE A 548 -10.83 3.96 -32.49
CA ILE A 548 -12.03 3.96 -33.34
C ILE A 548 -13.12 4.93 -32.82
N THR A 549 -13.72 5.61 -33.79
CA THR A 549 -14.84 6.54 -33.74
C THR A 549 -16.16 5.84 -33.37
N LYS A 550 -17.03 6.52 -32.61
CA LYS A 550 -18.50 6.36 -32.49
C LYS A 550 -19.08 4.92 -32.49
N LEU A 551 -19.74 4.57 -31.39
CA LEU A 551 -21.16 4.22 -31.37
C LEU A 551 -21.77 4.61 -30.02
#